data_AF-A0A950T550-F1
#
_entry.id   AF-A0A950T550-F1
#
_cell.length_a   1.000
_cell.length_b   1.000
_cell.length_c   1.000
_cell.angle_alpha   90.00
_cell.angle_beta   90.00
_cell.angle_gamma   90.00
#
_symmetry.space_group_name_H-M   'P 1'
#
loop_
_entity.id
_entity.type
_entity.pdbx_description
1 polymer ?
#
loop_
_entity_poly.entity_id
_entity_poly.type
_entity_poly.pdbx_seq_one_letter_code
_entity_poly.pdbx_strand_id
1 'polypeptide(L)'
;MQSTKQKKRPTRKRQWGAEGRTQPLPMIHEKPSTLKIAYSRLAVVLTIVFWIMYLISAIIRQFFEGPKTFSFTMQAIGYLIIVTLLTFSALMYLVARQGALQRFSKHVRVPRAELDRHFSKQQPSITVLVPSYSEEPEVVRKTLMSAALQEYPGMRVVLLVDDKPYPSNPAVAARLNATRELGNDIMRLFAEPRARFSTALYQFEQQYAGNMPVTLTTIIDLAYHYAWAATWLNALADKEEIDDHVDIFFVEQVLNGLADELNLVGQALMTSCQEGVLLPIERVRQLYRRLAWIFDAEVTIFERKKYASLSHEANKAMNLNSYIGLMGGTYLQRETPDGLILILVAEGQKGDVTFPDSAFLLTLDADSILLREYCLRLVYFLQQPDNARVAVTQTPYSSFRGAGTRIERLAGATTDIQHILHQGMSHYGATFWVGANAVIRKRALDDIAETEWVGG
;
A
#
# COMPACT_ATOMS: atom_id res chain seq x y z
N MET A 1 -13.64 -14.17 -39.77
CA MET A 1 -13.03 -13.22 -38.81
C MET A 1 -13.98 -12.05 -38.61
N GLN A 2 -14.90 -12.15 -37.65
CA GLN A 2 -15.72 -11.02 -37.21
C GLN A 2 -15.01 -10.39 -36.01
N SER A 3 -14.54 -9.16 -36.20
CA SER A 3 -14.04 -8.29 -35.13
C SER A 3 -15.18 -8.05 -34.15
N THR A 4 -15.11 -8.69 -32.99
CA THR A 4 -15.90 -8.35 -31.81
C THR A 4 -15.42 -6.98 -31.33
N LYS A 5 -16.06 -5.92 -31.82
CA LYS A 5 -16.02 -4.60 -31.18
C LYS A 5 -16.54 -4.77 -29.75
N GLN A 6 -15.64 -4.78 -28.77
CA GLN A 6 -16.00 -4.63 -27.36
C GLN A 6 -16.88 -3.39 -27.22
N LYS A 7 -18.08 -3.59 -26.68
CA LYS A 7 -19.01 -2.51 -26.37
C LYS A 7 -18.36 -1.65 -25.29
N LYS A 8 -17.83 -0.48 -25.66
CA LYS A 8 -17.50 0.60 -24.72
C LYS A 8 -18.70 0.77 -23.78
N ARG A 9 -18.53 0.47 -22.50
CA ARG A 9 -19.56 0.77 -21.48
C ARG A 9 -19.75 2.29 -21.51
N PRO A 10 -20.99 2.81 -21.48
CA PRO A 10 -21.18 4.25 -21.48
C PRO A 10 -20.59 4.81 -20.19
N THR A 11 -19.57 5.66 -20.30
CA THR A 11 -19.05 6.48 -19.19
C THR A 11 -20.23 7.11 -18.47
N ARG A 12 -20.44 6.75 -17.20
CA ARG A 12 -21.57 7.23 -16.40
C ARG A 12 -21.58 8.76 -16.43
N LYS A 13 -22.71 9.37 -16.83
CA LYS A 13 -22.84 10.83 -16.84
C LYS A 13 -22.55 11.37 -15.44
N ARG A 14 -21.57 12.28 -15.32
CA ARG A 14 -21.22 12.93 -14.06
C ARG A 14 -22.44 13.60 -13.44
N GLN A 15 -22.68 13.34 -12.16
CA GLN A 15 -23.78 13.93 -11.43
C GLN A 15 -23.43 15.36 -11.01
N TRP A 16 -24.44 16.22 -10.82
CA TRP A 16 -24.23 17.50 -10.14
C TRP A 16 -23.58 17.25 -8.77
N GLY A 17 -22.53 17.99 -8.42
CA GLY A 17 -21.74 17.75 -7.21
C GLY A 17 -20.73 16.60 -7.30
N ALA A 18 -20.39 16.13 -8.50
CA ALA A 18 -19.21 15.29 -8.74
C ALA A 18 -17.91 16.06 -8.46
N GLU A 19 -16.80 15.34 -8.29
CA GLU A 19 -15.47 15.93 -8.22
C GLU A 19 -14.86 16.05 -9.62
N GLY A 20 -14.53 17.28 -10.03
CA GLY A 20 -13.95 17.52 -11.35
C GLY A 20 -12.45 17.21 -11.43
N ARG A 21 -11.75 17.36 -10.30
CA ARG A 21 -10.29 17.24 -10.18
C ARG A 21 -9.89 15.78 -10.04
N THR A 22 -9.01 15.30 -10.90
CA THR A 22 -8.42 13.95 -10.86
C THR A 22 -7.01 13.93 -10.25
N GLN A 23 -6.38 15.10 -10.06
CA GLN A 23 -5.06 15.18 -9.46
C GLN A 23 -5.07 14.64 -8.02
N PRO A 24 -4.23 13.65 -7.70
CA PRO A 24 -4.18 13.06 -6.37
C PRO A 24 -3.60 14.01 -5.32
N LEU A 25 -3.70 13.59 -4.06
CA LEU A 25 -2.98 14.27 -2.98
C LEU A 25 -1.46 14.23 -3.26
N PRO A 26 -0.75 15.33 -2.98
CA PRO A 26 0.69 15.38 -3.25
C PRO A 26 1.43 14.40 -2.33
N MET A 27 2.46 13.74 -2.87
CA MET A 27 3.34 12.84 -2.11
C MET A 27 4.03 13.53 -0.92
N ILE A 28 4.24 14.85 -1.02
CA ILE A 28 4.81 15.68 0.04
C ILE A 28 3.81 16.79 0.33
N HIS A 29 3.43 16.94 1.60
CA HIS A 29 2.58 18.05 2.00
C HIS A 29 3.30 19.39 1.92
N GLU A 30 2.55 20.41 1.51
CA GLU A 30 2.99 21.80 1.67
C GLU A 30 3.31 22.09 3.14
N LYS A 31 4.44 22.76 3.36
CA LYS A 31 4.83 23.17 4.70
C LYS A 31 3.82 24.21 5.22
N PRO A 32 3.12 23.95 6.32
CA PRO A 32 2.17 24.91 6.86
C PRO A 32 2.90 26.15 7.39
N SER A 33 2.31 27.33 7.17
CA SER A 33 2.85 28.59 7.71
C SER A 33 2.77 28.62 9.24
N THR A 34 3.65 29.42 9.87
CA THR A 34 3.65 29.62 11.32
C THR A 34 2.29 30.10 11.83
N LEU A 35 1.61 30.97 11.07
CA LEU A 35 0.25 31.43 11.37
C LEU A 35 -0.75 30.27 11.39
N LYS A 36 -0.71 29.38 10.40
CA LYS A 36 -1.60 28.21 10.34
C LYS A 36 -1.42 27.28 11.55
N ILE A 37 -0.16 27.09 11.98
CA ILE A 37 0.16 26.32 13.19
C ILE A 37 -0.37 27.06 14.44
N ALA A 38 -0.17 28.37 14.54
CA ALA A 38 -0.66 29.18 15.67
C ALA A 38 -2.19 29.13 15.78
N TYR A 39 -2.92 29.34 14.68
CA TYR A 39 -4.39 29.21 14.65
C TYR A 39 -4.87 27.81 15.03
N SER A 40 -4.14 26.76 14.65
CA SER A 40 -4.51 25.39 15.05
C SER A 40 -4.42 25.18 16.56
N ARG A 41 -3.42 25.79 17.23
CA ARG A 41 -3.30 25.75 18.69
C ARG A 41 -4.36 26.61 19.36
N LEU A 42 -4.58 27.81 18.84
CA LEU A 42 -5.61 28.72 19.35
C LEU A 42 -7.00 28.08 19.28
N ALA A 43 -7.33 27.38 18.20
CA ALA A 43 -8.61 26.67 18.06
C ALA A 43 -8.81 25.63 19.18
N VAL A 44 -7.80 24.82 19.50
CA VAL A 44 -7.85 23.86 20.62
C VAL A 44 -8.13 24.57 21.94
N VAL A 45 -7.40 25.66 22.22
CA VAL A 45 -7.59 26.45 23.46
C VAL A 45 -8.99 27.06 23.53
N LEU A 46 -9.46 27.69 22.45
CA LEU A 46 -10.78 28.30 22.40
C LEU A 46 -11.90 27.26 22.58
N THR A 47 -11.76 26.06 21.99
CA THR A 47 -12.74 24.98 22.20
C THR A 47 -12.84 24.59 23.67
N ILE A 48 -11.71 24.46 24.38
CA ILE A 48 -11.69 24.15 25.82
C ILE A 48 -12.33 25.30 26.60
N VAL A 49 -11.96 26.55 26.33
CA VAL A 49 -12.49 27.73 27.02
C VAL A 49 -14.00 27.86 26.83
N PHE A 50 -14.49 27.73 25.59
CA PHE A 50 -15.93 27.83 25.30
C PHE A 50 -16.71 26.68 25.93
N TRP A 51 -16.14 25.48 26.01
CA TRP A 51 -16.77 24.37 26.72
C TRP A 51 -16.85 24.63 28.23
N ILE A 52 -15.79 25.15 28.86
CA ILE A 52 -15.80 25.53 30.28
C ILE A 52 -16.84 26.62 30.53
N MET A 53 -16.89 27.66 29.70
CA MET A 53 -17.89 28.73 29.82
C MET A 53 -19.31 28.18 29.67
N TYR A 54 -19.52 27.27 28.72
CA TYR A 54 -20.81 26.60 28.51
C TYR A 54 -21.20 25.74 29.72
N LEU A 55 -20.28 24.94 30.26
CA LEU A 55 -20.48 24.12 31.45
C LEU A 55 -20.89 24.98 32.65
N ILE A 56 -20.16 26.07 32.91
CA ILE A 56 -20.47 27.01 34.00
C ILE A 56 -21.85 27.63 33.78
N SER A 57 -22.15 28.10 32.58
CA SER A 57 -23.45 28.68 32.24
C SER A 57 -24.61 27.70 32.43
N ALA A 58 -24.43 26.44 32.00
CA ALA A 58 -25.42 25.38 32.17
C ALA A 58 -25.67 25.07 33.65
N ILE A 59 -24.61 25.00 34.47
CA ILE A 59 -24.73 24.81 35.93
C ILE A 59 -25.46 26.00 36.57
N ILE A 60 -25.09 27.24 36.25
CA ILE A 60 -25.74 28.43 36.79
C ILE A 60 -27.24 28.44 36.45
N ARG A 61 -27.60 28.21 35.17
CA ARG A 61 -29.00 28.13 34.76
C ARG A 61 -29.77 27.04 35.51
N GLN A 62 -29.16 25.87 35.69
CA GLN A 62 -29.80 24.76 36.39
C GLN A 62 -30.04 25.07 37.88
N PHE A 63 -29.10 25.71 38.55
CA PHE A 63 -29.18 25.99 39.99
C PHE A 63 -29.98 27.25 40.35
N PHE A 64 -29.96 28.27 39.49
CA PHE A 64 -30.54 29.59 39.79
C PHE A 64 -31.81 29.92 39.01
N GLU A 65 -31.96 29.44 37.77
CA GLU A 65 -33.05 29.86 36.88
C GLU A 65 -34.06 28.74 36.55
N GLY A 66 -33.66 27.47 36.72
CA GLY A 66 -34.43 26.31 36.30
C GLY A 66 -35.43 25.77 37.33
N PRO A 67 -36.50 25.09 36.87
CA PRO A 67 -37.38 24.34 37.77
C PRO A 67 -36.62 23.20 38.46
N LYS A 68 -36.73 23.10 39.79
CA LYS A 68 -36.04 22.09 40.63
C LYS A 68 -36.69 20.70 40.56
N THR A 69 -37.18 20.31 39.40
CA THR A 69 -37.82 19.01 39.18
C THR A 69 -36.77 17.95 38.82
N PHE A 70 -36.96 16.72 39.29
CA PHE A 70 -36.05 15.60 39.00
C PHE A 70 -35.89 15.37 37.49
N SER A 71 -37.00 15.35 36.74
CA SER A 71 -37.00 15.15 35.28
C SER A 71 -36.17 16.21 34.53
N PHE A 72 -36.35 17.49 34.88
CA PHE A 72 -35.59 18.60 34.29
C PHE A 72 -34.09 18.48 34.58
N THR A 73 -33.73 18.11 35.81
CA THR A 73 -32.33 17.89 36.20
C THR A 73 -31.71 16.73 35.44
N MET A 74 -32.42 15.61 35.29
CA MET A 74 -31.92 14.46 34.56
C MET A 74 -31.73 14.76 33.06
N GLN A 75 -32.66 15.50 32.44
CA GLN A 75 -32.53 15.95 31.06
C GLN A 75 -31.35 16.89 30.86
N ALA A 76 -31.13 17.85 31.77
CA ALA A 76 -30.00 18.76 31.72
C ALA A 76 -28.65 18.03 31.86
N ILE A 77 -28.56 17.06 32.78
CA ILE A 77 -27.37 16.20 32.93
C ILE A 77 -27.13 15.41 31.65
N GLY A 78 -28.15 14.75 31.10
CA GLY A 78 -28.03 13.99 29.86
C GLY A 78 -27.58 14.87 28.68
N TYR A 79 -28.17 16.05 28.54
CA TYR A 79 -27.78 17.01 27.51
C TYR A 79 -26.32 17.49 27.68
N LEU A 80 -25.91 17.80 28.91
CA LEU A 80 -24.53 18.22 29.22
C LEU A 80 -23.51 17.12 28.91
N ILE A 81 -23.84 15.86 29.21
CA ILE A 81 -23.01 14.70 28.84
C ILE A 81 -22.87 14.63 27.32
N ILE A 82 -23.97 14.71 26.56
CA ILE A 82 -23.94 14.65 25.09
C ILE A 82 -23.10 15.78 24.52
N VAL A 83 -23.32 17.02 24.96
CA VAL A 83 -22.54 18.19 24.48
C VAL A 83 -21.06 18.03 24.83
N THR A 84 -20.74 17.51 26.03
CA THR A 84 -19.37 17.25 26.45
C THR A 84 -18.70 16.19 25.57
N LEU A 85 -19.38 15.07 25.27
CA LEU A 85 -18.85 14.02 24.39
C LEU A 85 -18.64 14.52 22.95
N LEU A 86 -19.58 15.31 22.42
CA LEU A 86 -19.45 15.92 21.08
C LEU A 86 -18.30 16.93 21.04
N THR A 87 -18.17 17.76 22.08
CA THR A 87 -17.06 18.71 22.21
C THR A 87 -15.73 17.99 22.32
N PHE A 88 -15.67 16.92 23.13
CA PHE A 88 -14.48 16.10 23.28
C PHE A 88 -14.07 15.48 21.95
N SER A 89 -15.01 14.92 21.18
CA SER A 89 -14.75 14.39 19.84
C SER A 89 -14.17 15.47 18.89
N ALA A 90 -14.77 16.65 18.86
CA ALA A 90 -14.28 17.78 18.07
C ALA A 90 -12.88 18.24 18.53
N LEU A 91 -12.64 18.28 19.84
CA LEU A 91 -11.35 18.63 20.43
C LEU A 91 -10.27 17.62 20.02
N MET A 92 -10.57 16.31 20.07
CA MET A 92 -9.64 15.26 19.64
C MET A 92 -9.26 15.39 18.17
N TYR A 93 -10.23 15.71 17.30
CA TYR A 93 -9.93 16.02 15.89
C TYR A 93 -9.00 17.24 15.76
N LEU A 94 -9.25 18.32 16.50
CA LEU A 94 -8.40 19.52 16.46
C LEU A 94 -6.98 19.25 16.96
N VAL A 95 -6.84 18.45 18.03
CA VAL A 95 -5.53 18.02 18.57
C VAL A 95 -4.77 17.18 17.53
N ALA A 96 -5.42 16.19 16.91
CA ALA A 96 -4.81 15.39 15.86
C ALA A 96 -4.40 16.27 14.66
N ARG A 97 -5.28 17.16 14.20
CA ARG A 97 -4.98 18.10 13.12
C ARG A 97 -3.79 19.00 13.46
N GLN A 98 -3.69 19.48 14.69
CA GLN A 98 -2.57 20.28 15.18
C GLN A 98 -1.26 19.46 15.14
N GLY A 99 -1.29 18.19 15.57
CA GLY A 99 -0.15 17.28 15.47
C GLY A 99 0.29 17.01 14.03
N ALA A 100 -0.67 16.83 13.11
CA ALA A 100 -0.41 16.64 11.69
C ALA A 100 0.31 17.85 11.09
N LEU A 101 -0.14 19.07 11.40
CA LEU A 101 0.52 20.30 10.94
C LEU A 101 1.96 20.40 11.47
N GLN A 102 2.22 20.00 12.73
CA GLN A 102 3.60 19.95 13.23
C GLN A 102 4.46 18.97 12.43
N ARG A 103 3.95 17.77 12.13
CA ARG A 103 4.68 16.81 11.30
C ARG A 103 4.94 17.33 9.91
N PHE A 104 3.94 17.91 9.24
CA PHE A 104 4.12 18.47 7.89
C PHE A 104 5.17 19.60 7.87
N SER A 105 5.26 20.40 8.94
CA SER A 105 6.28 21.46 9.04
C SER A 105 7.72 20.92 9.20
N LYS A 106 7.87 19.76 9.84
CA LYS A 106 9.16 19.15 10.17
C LYS A 106 9.56 18.03 9.21
N HIS A 107 8.64 17.54 8.38
CA HIS A 107 8.88 16.40 7.52
C HIS A 107 9.91 16.74 6.45
N VAL A 108 10.91 15.87 6.35
CA VAL A 108 11.92 15.88 5.29
C VAL A 108 11.89 14.50 4.65
N ARG A 109 11.70 14.48 3.33
CA ARG A 109 11.73 13.22 2.57
C ARG A 109 13.17 12.72 2.50
N VAL A 110 13.38 11.45 2.82
CA VAL A 110 14.70 10.80 2.72
C VAL A 110 15.19 10.91 1.26
N PRO A 111 16.39 11.46 1.02
CA PRO A 111 16.96 11.56 -0.32
C PRO A 111 17.13 10.19 -0.97
N ARG A 112 16.94 10.13 -2.29
CA ARG A 112 17.03 8.89 -3.05
C ARG A 112 18.38 8.17 -2.90
N ALA A 113 19.48 8.94 -2.91
CA ALA A 113 20.82 8.39 -2.78
C ALA A 113 21.06 7.63 -1.46
N GLU A 114 20.37 8.00 -0.37
CA GLU A 114 20.46 7.27 0.91
C GLU A 114 19.71 5.94 0.85
N LEU A 115 18.57 5.88 0.15
CA LEU A 115 17.86 4.62 -0.11
C LEU A 115 18.74 3.69 -0.95
N ASP A 116 19.26 4.18 -2.08
CA ASP A 116 20.09 3.37 -2.98
C ASP A 116 21.33 2.82 -2.24
N ARG A 117 22.00 3.64 -1.42
CA ARG A 117 23.16 3.21 -0.61
C ARG A 117 22.79 2.14 0.41
N HIS A 118 21.64 2.28 1.08
CA HIS A 118 21.15 1.33 2.07
C HIS A 118 20.84 -0.04 1.42
N PHE A 119 20.03 -0.05 0.36
CA PHE A 119 19.64 -1.28 -0.33
C PHE A 119 20.74 -1.93 -1.17
N SER A 120 21.83 -1.19 -1.46
CA SER A 120 23.04 -1.80 -2.01
C SER A 120 23.75 -2.73 -1.02
N LYS A 121 23.54 -2.54 0.29
CA LYS A 121 24.16 -3.33 1.38
C LYS A 121 23.19 -4.30 2.05
N GLN A 122 21.93 -3.90 2.22
CA GLN A 122 20.92 -4.67 2.94
C GLN A 122 19.67 -4.84 2.07
N GLN A 123 19.31 -6.08 1.78
CA GLN A 123 18.17 -6.41 0.93
C GLN A 123 17.23 -7.36 1.68
N PRO A 124 16.59 -6.89 2.77
CA PRO A 124 15.68 -7.76 3.51
C PRO A 124 14.49 -8.14 2.61
N SER A 125 14.02 -9.37 2.73
CA SER A 125 12.87 -9.85 1.97
C SER A 125 11.57 -9.18 2.42
N ILE A 126 10.66 -8.99 1.46
CA ILE A 126 9.29 -8.52 1.70
C ILE A 126 8.27 -9.40 0.98
N THR A 127 7.16 -9.71 1.66
CA THR A 127 5.98 -10.34 1.05
C THR A 127 4.79 -9.39 1.15
N VAL A 128 4.18 -9.05 0.02
CA VAL A 128 2.92 -8.31 -0.06
C VAL A 128 1.76 -9.30 -0.02
N LEU A 129 0.86 -9.12 0.94
CA LEU A 129 -0.34 -9.93 1.14
C LEU A 129 -1.57 -9.12 0.78
N VAL A 130 -2.32 -9.58 -0.22
CA VAL A 130 -3.52 -8.92 -0.74
C VAL A 130 -4.75 -9.79 -0.44
N PRO A 131 -5.46 -9.61 0.69
CA PRO A 131 -6.70 -10.33 0.94
C PRO A 131 -7.81 -9.84 0.01
N SER A 132 -8.50 -10.79 -0.63
CA SER A 132 -9.61 -10.55 -1.55
C SER A 132 -10.78 -11.49 -1.25
N TYR A 133 -12.00 -10.97 -1.37
CA TYR A 133 -13.23 -11.76 -1.28
C TYR A 133 -14.23 -11.25 -2.31
N SER A 134 -14.51 -12.05 -3.34
CA SER A 134 -15.54 -11.75 -4.32
C SER A 134 -15.40 -10.39 -5.03
N GLU A 135 -14.17 -9.89 -5.12
CA GLU A 135 -13.80 -8.64 -5.79
C GLU A 135 -13.87 -8.77 -7.32
N GLU A 136 -13.93 -7.62 -8.00
CA GLU A 136 -13.84 -7.59 -9.46
C GLU A 136 -12.38 -7.85 -9.91
N PRO A 137 -12.13 -8.80 -10.84
CA PRO A 137 -10.76 -9.16 -11.24
C PRO A 137 -9.91 -7.98 -11.70
N GLU A 138 -10.50 -7.01 -12.40
CA GLU A 138 -9.79 -5.81 -12.86
C GLU A 138 -9.32 -4.87 -11.74
N VAL A 139 -10.06 -4.82 -10.63
CA VAL A 139 -9.65 -4.03 -9.44
C VAL A 139 -8.44 -4.69 -8.79
N VAL A 140 -8.53 -6.01 -8.59
CA VAL A 140 -7.44 -6.82 -8.03
C VAL A 140 -6.20 -6.77 -8.91
N ARG A 141 -6.37 -6.84 -10.24
CA ARG A 141 -5.27 -6.77 -11.22
C ARG A 141 -4.43 -5.50 -11.04
N LYS A 142 -5.08 -4.33 -10.92
CA LYS A 142 -4.38 -3.04 -10.72
C LYS A 142 -3.61 -3.00 -9.41
N THR A 143 -4.22 -3.50 -8.33
CA THR A 143 -3.56 -3.63 -7.02
C THR A 143 -2.32 -4.51 -7.11
N LEU A 144 -2.44 -5.72 -7.65
CA LEU A 144 -1.32 -6.65 -7.83
C LEU A 144 -0.22 -6.07 -8.73
N MET A 145 -0.57 -5.42 -9.84
CA MET A 145 0.40 -4.78 -10.73
C MET A 145 1.12 -3.61 -10.06
N SER A 146 0.40 -2.75 -9.32
CA SER A 146 1.02 -1.63 -8.61
C SER A 146 1.98 -2.08 -7.50
N ALA A 147 1.67 -3.22 -6.87
CA ALA A 147 2.56 -3.88 -5.93
C ALA A 147 3.76 -4.51 -6.65
N ALA A 148 3.53 -5.25 -7.74
CA ALA A 148 4.60 -5.93 -8.49
C ALA A 148 5.61 -4.97 -9.14
N LEU A 149 5.17 -3.75 -9.51
CA LEU A 149 6.04 -2.69 -10.06
C LEU A 149 6.81 -1.90 -8.98
N GLN A 150 6.66 -2.22 -7.70
CA GLN A 150 7.51 -1.60 -6.68
C GLN A 150 8.96 -2.00 -6.92
N GLU A 151 9.83 -0.99 -6.97
CA GLU A 151 11.26 -1.19 -7.07
C GLU A 151 11.79 -1.85 -5.78
N TYR A 152 11.85 -3.18 -5.72
CA TYR A 152 12.30 -3.87 -4.51
C TYR A 152 12.93 -5.24 -4.84
N PRO A 153 14.07 -5.61 -4.22
CA PRO A 153 14.75 -6.87 -4.51
C PRO A 153 13.93 -8.08 -4.04
N GLY A 154 13.67 -9.03 -4.95
CA GLY A 154 13.09 -10.34 -4.62
C GLY A 154 11.72 -10.28 -3.93
N MET A 155 10.89 -9.31 -4.30
CA MET A 155 9.57 -9.10 -3.73
C MET A 155 8.58 -10.19 -4.17
N ARG A 156 7.77 -10.67 -3.23
CA ARG A 156 6.66 -11.58 -3.51
C ARG A 156 5.34 -10.87 -3.28
N VAL A 157 4.39 -11.05 -4.18
CA VAL A 157 3.03 -10.55 -4.06
C VAL A 157 2.09 -11.74 -4.07
N VAL A 158 1.27 -11.87 -3.04
CA VAL A 158 0.39 -13.02 -2.85
C VAL A 158 -1.04 -12.52 -2.75
N LEU A 159 -1.87 -12.93 -3.71
CA LEU A 159 -3.31 -12.75 -3.61
C LEU A 159 -3.88 -13.83 -2.69
N LEU A 160 -4.48 -13.42 -1.58
CA LEU A 160 -5.14 -14.32 -0.64
C LEU A 160 -6.63 -14.33 -0.98
N VAL A 161 -7.09 -15.38 -1.66
CA VAL A 161 -8.46 -15.53 -2.12
C VAL A 161 -9.30 -16.21 -1.05
N ASP A 162 -10.37 -15.53 -0.63
CA ASP A 162 -11.30 -16.03 0.39
C ASP A 162 -12.60 -16.63 -0.15
N ASP A 163 -12.79 -16.63 -1.46
CA ASP A 163 -13.97 -17.19 -2.11
C ASP A 163 -14.12 -18.71 -1.84
N LYS A 164 -15.36 -19.21 -1.95
CA LYS A 164 -15.61 -20.66 -1.91
C LYS A 164 -14.85 -21.30 -3.09
N PRO A 165 -14.00 -22.33 -2.88
CA PRO A 165 -13.14 -22.85 -3.95
C PRO A 165 -13.91 -23.49 -5.12
N TYR A 166 -15.09 -24.04 -4.85
CA TYR A 166 -15.92 -24.76 -5.83
C TYR A 166 -17.35 -24.18 -5.84
N PRO A 167 -17.56 -22.96 -6.35
CA PRO A 167 -18.87 -22.34 -6.35
C PRO A 167 -19.80 -23.01 -7.37
N SER A 168 -21.05 -23.29 -6.98
CA SER A 168 -22.03 -23.93 -7.87
C SER A 168 -22.57 -22.99 -8.96
N ASN A 169 -22.51 -21.68 -8.73
CA ASN A 169 -22.98 -20.69 -9.71
C ASN A 169 -21.92 -20.49 -10.82
N PRO A 170 -22.24 -20.73 -12.10
CA PRO A 170 -21.30 -20.61 -13.20
C PRO A 170 -20.67 -19.21 -13.35
N ALA A 171 -21.42 -18.14 -13.07
CA ALA A 171 -20.90 -16.77 -13.15
C ALA A 171 -19.86 -16.50 -12.05
N VAL A 172 -20.10 -17.00 -10.84
CA VAL A 172 -19.15 -16.90 -9.72
C VAL A 172 -17.90 -17.75 -10.00
N ALA A 173 -18.08 -18.96 -10.55
CA ALA A 173 -16.98 -19.82 -10.97
C ALA A 173 -16.11 -19.16 -12.06
N ALA A 174 -16.73 -18.55 -13.07
CA ALA A 174 -16.02 -17.84 -14.13
C ALA A 174 -15.20 -16.66 -13.57
N ARG A 175 -15.79 -15.86 -12.67
CA ARG A 175 -15.08 -14.75 -12.02
C ARG A 175 -13.91 -15.25 -11.16
N LEU A 176 -14.12 -16.28 -10.34
CA LEU A 176 -13.07 -16.86 -9.51
C LEU A 176 -11.92 -17.43 -10.36
N ASN A 177 -12.22 -18.07 -11.49
CA ASN A 177 -11.20 -18.56 -12.41
C ASN A 177 -10.42 -17.42 -13.05
N ALA A 178 -11.09 -16.31 -13.42
CA ALA A 178 -10.39 -15.11 -13.88
C ALA A 178 -9.46 -14.56 -12.80
N THR A 179 -9.91 -14.50 -11.54
CA THR A 179 -9.08 -14.09 -10.39
C THR A 179 -7.86 -15.01 -10.18
N ARG A 180 -8.02 -16.33 -10.35
CA ARG A 180 -6.92 -17.31 -10.24
C ARG A 180 -5.86 -17.12 -11.32
N GLU A 181 -6.25 -16.73 -12.53
CA GLU A 181 -5.31 -16.52 -13.64
C GLU A 181 -4.53 -15.20 -13.55
N LEU A 182 -4.96 -14.24 -12.72
CA LEU A 182 -4.30 -12.92 -12.60
C LEU A 182 -2.80 -13.03 -12.32
N GLY A 183 -2.39 -13.94 -11.43
CA GLY A 183 -0.97 -14.16 -11.13
C GLY A 183 -0.20 -14.59 -12.38
N ASN A 184 -0.69 -15.60 -13.10
CA ASN A 184 -0.07 -16.09 -14.33
C ASN A 184 -0.06 -15.04 -15.44
N ASP A 185 -1.13 -14.25 -15.58
CA ASP A 185 -1.23 -13.17 -16.55
C ASP A 185 -0.18 -12.08 -16.29
N ILE A 186 -0.02 -11.64 -15.04
CA ILE A 186 0.98 -10.64 -14.66
C ILE A 186 2.39 -11.19 -14.85
N MET A 187 2.65 -12.43 -14.45
CA MET A 187 3.97 -13.06 -14.65
C MET A 187 4.31 -13.21 -16.13
N ARG A 188 3.33 -13.53 -16.99
CA ARG A 188 3.51 -13.54 -18.46
C ARG A 188 3.77 -12.16 -19.02
N LEU A 189 3.03 -11.14 -18.56
CA LEU A 189 3.24 -9.75 -18.96
C LEU A 189 4.65 -9.27 -18.62
N PHE A 190 5.19 -9.66 -17.46
CA PHE A 190 6.50 -9.21 -16.99
C PHE A 190 7.66 -10.07 -17.48
N ALA A 191 7.41 -11.18 -18.17
CA ALA A 191 8.45 -12.11 -18.61
C ALA A 191 9.52 -11.44 -19.48
N GLU A 192 9.11 -10.62 -20.45
CA GLU A 192 10.02 -9.89 -21.34
C GLU A 192 10.90 -8.87 -20.59
N PRO A 193 10.35 -7.89 -19.84
CA PRO A 193 11.18 -6.94 -19.11
C PRO A 193 12.04 -7.64 -18.05
N ARG A 194 11.51 -8.66 -17.35
CA ARG A 194 12.28 -9.45 -16.37
C ARG A 194 13.50 -10.10 -17.01
N ALA A 195 13.33 -10.81 -18.13
CA ALA A 195 14.43 -11.46 -18.83
C ALA A 195 15.47 -10.43 -19.33
N ARG A 196 15.00 -9.31 -19.89
CA ARG A 196 15.86 -8.22 -20.38
C ARG A 196 16.73 -7.65 -19.27
N PHE A 197 16.14 -7.24 -18.14
CA PHE A 197 16.88 -6.51 -17.10
C PHE A 197 17.68 -7.42 -16.19
N SER A 198 17.24 -8.66 -15.94
CA SER A 198 18.08 -9.65 -15.25
C SER A 198 19.33 -10.00 -16.06
N THR A 199 19.19 -10.19 -17.38
CA THR A 199 20.33 -10.43 -18.27
C THR A 199 21.28 -9.23 -18.32
N ALA A 200 20.74 -8.01 -18.45
CA ALA A 200 21.54 -6.79 -18.48
C ALA A 200 22.32 -6.57 -17.18
N LEU A 201 21.67 -6.76 -16.02
CA LEU A 201 22.33 -6.69 -14.72
C LEU A 201 23.43 -7.75 -14.59
N TYR A 202 23.14 -9.00 -14.97
CA TYR A 202 24.11 -10.09 -14.92
C TYR A 202 25.34 -9.82 -15.80
N GLN A 203 25.14 -9.36 -17.03
CA GLN A 203 26.22 -9.00 -17.96
C GLN A 203 27.09 -7.87 -17.40
N PHE A 204 26.46 -6.83 -16.84
CA PHE A 204 27.16 -5.73 -16.18
C PHE A 204 27.97 -6.23 -14.97
N GLU A 205 27.37 -7.04 -14.08
CA GLU A 205 28.05 -7.56 -12.90
C GLU A 205 29.22 -8.47 -13.25
N GLN A 206 29.11 -9.28 -14.32
CA GLN A 206 30.23 -10.08 -14.83
C GLN A 206 31.35 -9.21 -15.39
N GLN A 207 31.03 -8.27 -16.28
CA GLN A 207 32.02 -7.42 -16.95
C GLN A 207 32.82 -6.59 -15.94
N TYR A 208 32.17 -6.14 -14.87
CA TYR A 208 32.75 -5.25 -13.87
C TYR A 208 33.02 -5.92 -12.51
N ALA A 209 33.13 -7.25 -12.47
CA ALA A 209 33.44 -8.01 -11.26
C ALA A 209 34.74 -7.55 -10.58
N GLY A 210 35.74 -7.14 -11.37
CA GLY A 210 37.01 -6.59 -10.89
C GLY A 210 36.97 -5.12 -10.43
N ASN A 211 35.78 -4.51 -10.35
CA ASN A 211 35.58 -3.09 -10.01
C ASN A 211 36.38 -2.11 -10.91
N MET A 212 36.57 -2.46 -12.19
CA MET A 212 37.19 -1.56 -13.16
C MET A 212 36.31 -0.32 -13.43
N PRO A 213 36.89 0.81 -13.85
CA PRO A 213 36.12 2.00 -14.23
C PRO A 213 35.12 1.69 -15.35
N VAL A 214 33.90 2.22 -15.24
CA VAL A 214 32.86 2.07 -16.26
C VAL A 214 33.21 2.82 -17.54
N THR A 215 32.87 2.23 -18.67
CA THR A 215 33.05 2.85 -19.98
C THR A 215 31.84 3.70 -20.38
N LEU A 216 32.04 4.68 -21.26
CA LEU A 216 30.94 5.45 -21.85
C LEU A 216 29.93 4.54 -22.58
N THR A 217 30.42 3.48 -23.24
CA THR A 217 29.56 2.50 -23.92
C THR A 217 28.59 1.82 -22.95
N THR A 218 29.04 1.47 -21.74
CA THR A 218 28.16 0.89 -20.71
C THR A 218 27.12 1.90 -20.21
N ILE A 219 27.47 3.18 -20.08
CA ILE A 219 26.50 4.21 -19.65
C ILE A 219 25.46 4.44 -20.76
N ILE A 220 25.88 4.45 -22.02
CA ILE A 220 24.98 4.54 -23.19
C ILE A 220 24.04 3.33 -23.24
N ASP A 221 24.55 2.11 -23.07
CA ASP A 221 23.75 0.89 -23.01
C ASP A 221 22.71 0.94 -21.89
N LEU A 222 23.13 1.34 -20.68
CA LEU A 222 22.22 1.55 -19.55
C LEU A 222 21.12 2.58 -19.89
N ALA A 223 21.47 3.69 -20.53
CA ALA A 223 20.50 4.70 -20.94
C ALA A 223 19.46 4.13 -21.93
N TYR A 224 19.88 3.27 -22.88
CA TYR A 224 18.96 2.56 -23.77
C TYR A 224 18.04 1.60 -23.00
N HIS A 225 18.53 0.94 -21.95
CA HIS A 225 17.68 0.11 -21.08
C HIS A 225 16.60 0.94 -20.36
N TYR A 226 16.94 2.12 -19.85
CA TYR A 226 15.96 3.04 -19.24
C TYR A 226 14.93 3.55 -20.25
N ALA A 227 15.37 3.96 -21.44
CA ALA A 227 14.47 4.41 -22.50
C ALA A 227 13.52 3.29 -22.92
N TRP A 228 14.02 2.07 -23.09
CA TRP A 228 13.21 0.90 -23.42
C TRP A 228 12.16 0.62 -22.34
N ALA A 229 12.54 0.68 -21.05
CA ALA A 229 11.61 0.46 -19.94
C ALA A 229 10.46 1.47 -19.94
N ALA A 230 10.78 2.75 -20.17
CA ALA A 230 9.80 3.82 -20.27
C ALA A 230 8.85 3.60 -21.46
N THR A 231 9.38 3.27 -22.64
CA THR A 231 8.57 2.96 -23.82
C THR A 231 7.65 1.76 -23.58
N TRP A 232 8.14 0.70 -22.93
CA TRP A 232 7.34 -0.47 -22.59
C TRP A 232 6.18 -0.13 -21.65
N LEU A 233 6.43 0.68 -20.60
CA LEU A 233 5.40 1.12 -19.67
C LEU A 233 4.36 2.03 -20.34
N ASN A 234 4.78 2.96 -21.19
CA ASN A 234 3.86 3.80 -21.96
C ASN A 234 3.00 2.96 -22.91
N ALA A 235 3.60 1.98 -23.60
CA ALA A 235 2.85 1.07 -24.47
C ALA A 235 1.87 0.16 -23.71
N LEU A 236 2.16 -0.15 -22.44
CA LEU A 236 1.23 -0.83 -21.54
C LEU A 236 0.09 0.11 -21.13
N ALA A 237 0.41 1.35 -20.75
CA ALA A 237 -0.57 2.38 -20.41
C ALA A 237 -1.55 2.67 -21.56
N ASP A 238 -1.06 2.74 -22.80
CA ASP A 238 -1.88 2.97 -23.99
C ASP A 238 -2.89 1.84 -24.27
N LYS A 239 -2.66 0.64 -23.73
CA LYS A 239 -3.55 -0.52 -23.88
C LYS A 239 -4.60 -0.62 -22.78
N GLU A 240 -4.46 0.11 -21.68
CA GLU A 240 -5.43 0.06 -20.59
C GLU A 240 -6.75 0.72 -21.01
N GLU A 241 -7.86 0.05 -20.71
CA GLU A 241 -9.18 0.65 -20.88
C GLU A 241 -9.46 1.60 -19.71
N ILE A 242 -9.90 2.83 -20.03
CA ILE A 242 -10.25 3.85 -19.03
C ILE A 242 -11.77 3.99 -18.96
N ASP A 243 -12.35 3.39 -17.93
CA ASP A 243 -13.79 3.45 -17.63
C ASP A 243 -14.09 4.47 -16.53
N ASP A 244 -13.23 4.59 -15.52
CA ASP A 244 -13.42 5.47 -14.36
C ASP A 244 -12.15 6.22 -13.90
N HIS A 245 -12.26 6.92 -12.76
CA HIS A 245 -11.18 7.75 -12.23
C HIS A 245 -10.07 6.94 -11.54
N VAL A 246 -10.35 5.70 -11.13
CA VAL A 246 -9.34 4.77 -10.59
C VAL A 246 -8.44 4.29 -11.73
N ASP A 247 -9.01 4.02 -12.91
CA ASP A 247 -8.25 3.69 -14.13
C ASP A 247 -7.31 4.83 -14.52
N ILE A 248 -7.82 6.07 -14.51
CA ILE A 248 -7.01 7.28 -14.75
C ILE A 248 -5.85 7.35 -13.75
N PHE A 249 -6.13 7.14 -12.46
CA PHE A 249 -5.09 7.17 -11.43
C PHE A 249 -4.04 6.08 -11.68
N PHE A 250 -4.45 4.85 -11.99
CA PHE A 250 -3.52 3.75 -12.27
C PHE A 250 -2.61 4.06 -13.46
N VAL A 251 -3.20 4.47 -14.59
CA VAL A 251 -2.46 4.79 -15.81
C VAL A 251 -1.52 5.98 -15.59
N GLU A 252 -2.01 7.09 -15.04
CA GLU A 252 -1.21 8.31 -14.87
C GLU A 252 -0.16 8.18 -13.75
N GLN A 253 -0.51 7.63 -12.59
CA GLN A 253 0.34 7.69 -11.40
C GLN A 253 1.24 6.47 -11.23
N VAL A 254 0.84 5.31 -11.75
CA VAL A 254 1.63 4.06 -11.66
C VAL A 254 2.44 3.86 -12.93
N LEU A 255 1.77 3.75 -14.09
CA LEU A 255 2.44 3.40 -15.35
C LEU A 255 3.20 4.59 -15.96
N ASN A 256 2.50 5.65 -16.36
CA ASN A 256 3.10 6.82 -16.99
C ASN A 256 4.05 7.53 -16.02
N GLY A 257 3.67 7.67 -14.75
CA GLY A 257 4.52 8.26 -13.74
C GLY A 257 5.86 7.51 -13.58
N LEU A 258 5.85 6.17 -13.63
CA LEU A 258 7.09 5.38 -13.61
C LEU A 258 7.87 5.54 -14.93
N ALA A 259 7.18 5.52 -16.07
CA ALA A 259 7.79 5.72 -17.37
C ALA A 259 8.53 7.08 -17.44
N ASP A 260 7.91 8.15 -16.97
CA ASP A 260 8.48 9.50 -16.92
C ASP A 260 9.76 9.55 -16.07
N GLU A 261 9.74 8.92 -14.88
CA GLU A 261 10.94 8.82 -14.03
C GLU A 261 12.08 8.05 -14.70
N LEU A 262 11.76 6.93 -15.37
CA LEU A 262 12.77 6.12 -16.06
C LEU A 262 13.31 6.86 -17.28
N ASN A 263 12.46 7.53 -18.04
CA ASN A 263 12.87 8.34 -19.19
C ASN A 263 13.77 9.51 -18.77
N LEU A 264 13.42 10.21 -17.68
CA LEU A 264 14.24 11.29 -17.14
C LEU A 264 15.64 10.80 -16.75
N VAL A 265 15.74 9.63 -16.12
CA VAL A 265 17.04 9.01 -15.79
C VAL A 265 17.80 8.63 -17.05
N GLY A 266 17.14 8.01 -18.04
CA GLY A 266 17.76 7.68 -19.32
C GLY A 266 18.33 8.91 -20.04
N GLN A 267 17.58 10.01 -20.08
CA GLN A 267 18.02 11.29 -20.65
C GLN A 267 19.22 11.86 -19.89
N ALA A 268 19.17 11.87 -18.56
CA ALA A 268 20.28 12.35 -17.74
C ALA A 268 21.58 11.54 -17.95
N LEU A 269 21.46 10.21 -18.15
CA LEU A 269 22.61 9.36 -18.49
C LEU A 269 23.19 9.72 -19.86
N MET A 270 22.35 9.97 -20.87
CA MET A 270 22.81 10.40 -22.19
C MET A 270 23.49 11.76 -22.15
N THR A 271 22.94 12.73 -21.41
CA THR A 271 23.57 14.05 -21.22
C THR A 271 24.92 13.92 -20.52
N SER A 272 25.01 13.11 -19.46
CA SER A 272 26.29 12.82 -18.77
C SER A 272 27.35 12.27 -19.73
N CYS A 273 26.97 11.39 -20.66
CA CYS A 273 27.87 10.87 -21.69
C CYS A 273 28.34 11.95 -22.68
N GLN A 274 27.45 12.85 -23.10
CA GLN A 274 27.77 13.94 -24.02
C GLN A 274 28.77 14.94 -23.40
N GLU A 275 28.67 15.14 -22.09
CA GLU A 275 29.58 15.98 -21.31
C GLU A 275 30.89 15.27 -20.92
N GLY A 276 31.04 13.98 -21.27
CA GLY A 276 32.22 13.18 -20.92
C GLY A 276 32.34 12.86 -19.43
N VAL A 277 31.24 12.98 -18.66
CA VAL A 277 31.22 12.71 -17.22
C VAL A 277 31.08 11.21 -16.99
N LEU A 278 32.09 10.61 -16.35
CA LEU A 278 32.08 9.21 -15.93
C LEU A 278 31.43 9.06 -14.54
N LEU A 279 30.40 8.22 -14.47
CA LEU A 279 29.74 7.88 -13.21
C LEU A 279 30.56 6.85 -12.43
N PRO A 280 30.57 6.90 -11.08
CA PRO A 280 31.13 5.82 -10.28
C PRO A 280 30.47 4.48 -10.61
N ILE A 281 31.25 3.39 -10.65
CA ILE A 281 30.75 2.03 -10.91
C ILE A 281 29.56 1.65 -10.01
N GLU A 282 29.61 2.02 -8.73
CA GLU A 282 28.54 1.72 -7.78
C GLU A 282 27.23 2.42 -8.17
N ARG A 283 27.31 3.63 -8.74
CA ARG A 283 26.11 4.33 -9.22
C ARG A 283 25.50 3.63 -10.43
N VAL A 284 26.34 3.18 -11.37
CA VAL A 284 25.88 2.42 -12.54
C VAL A 284 25.26 1.07 -12.10
N ARG A 285 25.88 0.39 -11.13
CA ARG A 285 25.36 -0.84 -10.53
C ARG A 285 23.98 -0.64 -9.89
N GLN A 286 23.80 0.43 -9.12
CA GLN A 286 22.51 0.78 -8.52
C GLN A 286 21.42 0.98 -9.58
N LEU A 287 21.76 1.58 -10.72
CA LEU A 287 20.82 1.84 -11.80
C LEU A 287 20.41 0.57 -12.55
N TYR A 288 21.35 -0.35 -12.84
CA TYR A 288 20.99 -1.67 -13.37
C TYR A 288 20.12 -2.47 -12.39
N ARG A 289 20.47 -2.44 -11.08
CA ARG A 289 19.69 -3.09 -10.03
C ARG A 289 18.26 -2.55 -9.95
N ARG A 290 18.11 -1.22 -10.00
CA ARG A 290 16.79 -0.58 -10.04
C ARG A 290 15.91 -1.14 -11.15
N LEU A 291 16.43 -1.23 -12.38
CA LEU A 291 15.67 -1.77 -13.51
C LEU A 291 15.30 -3.24 -13.28
N ALA A 292 16.22 -4.07 -12.79
CA ALA A 292 15.91 -5.46 -12.48
C ALA A 292 14.82 -5.55 -11.39
N TRP A 293 14.96 -4.80 -10.30
CA TRP A 293 14.05 -4.85 -9.14
C TRP A 293 12.62 -4.40 -9.45
N ILE A 294 12.41 -3.50 -10.41
CA ILE A 294 11.07 -3.07 -10.84
C ILE A 294 10.26 -4.21 -11.47
N PHE A 295 10.93 -5.18 -12.12
CA PHE A 295 10.28 -6.21 -12.93
C PHE A 295 10.55 -7.65 -12.44
N ASP A 296 11.19 -7.82 -11.28
CA ASP A 296 11.59 -9.13 -10.75
C ASP A 296 10.59 -9.71 -9.73
N ALA A 297 9.49 -9.00 -9.44
CA ALA A 297 8.48 -9.49 -8.51
C ALA A 297 7.88 -10.84 -8.94
N GLU A 298 7.54 -11.67 -7.95
CA GLU A 298 6.81 -12.91 -8.14
C GLU A 298 5.35 -12.72 -7.67
N VAL A 299 4.38 -13.06 -8.50
CA VAL A 299 2.95 -12.95 -8.17
C VAL A 299 2.34 -14.34 -8.07
N THR A 300 1.79 -14.67 -6.91
CA THR A 300 1.18 -15.98 -6.63
C THR A 300 -0.22 -15.83 -6.04
N ILE A 301 -1.00 -16.91 -6.10
CA ILE A 301 -2.37 -16.98 -5.57
C ILE A 301 -2.42 -18.04 -4.49
N PHE A 302 -3.11 -17.73 -3.39
CA PHE A 302 -3.35 -18.66 -2.30
C PHE A 302 -4.83 -18.69 -1.93
N GLU A 303 -5.39 -19.90 -1.84
CA GLU A 303 -6.79 -20.14 -1.49
C GLU A 303 -6.83 -21.00 -0.22
N ARG A 304 -6.90 -20.36 0.97
CA ARG A 304 -6.86 -21.11 2.23
C ARG A 304 -7.98 -22.15 2.35
N LYS A 305 -9.17 -21.85 1.79
CA LYS A 305 -10.37 -22.71 1.90
C LYS A 305 -10.28 -23.98 1.06
N LYS A 306 -9.22 -24.15 0.26
CA LYS A 306 -8.89 -25.44 -0.35
C LYS A 306 -8.33 -26.44 0.66
N TYR A 307 -7.81 -25.96 1.79
CA TYR A 307 -7.17 -26.80 2.79
C TYR A 307 -8.08 -26.95 4.02
N ALA A 308 -8.43 -28.19 4.37
CA ALA A 308 -9.21 -28.50 5.56
C ALA A 308 -8.45 -28.21 6.86
N SER A 309 -7.11 -28.24 6.83
CA SER A 309 -6.25 -27.96 7.99
C SER A 309 -6.07 -26.47 8.31
N LEU A 310 -6.67 -25.56 7.53
CA LEU A 310 -6.61 -24.12 7.76
C LEU A 310 -7.98 -23.60 8.18
N SER A 311 -8.03 -22.42 8.80
CA SER A 311 -9.32 -21.80 9.15
C SER A 311 -10.19 -21.56 7.91
N HIS A 312 -11.51 -21.74 8.03
CA HIS A 312 -12.52 -21.42 7.02
C HIS A 312 -13.40 -20.20 7.39
N GLU A 313 -13.19 -19.61 8.57
CA GLU A 313 -13.93 -18.46 9.11
C GLU A 313 -13.93 -17.26 8.15
N ALA A 314 -15.08 -16.77 7.71
CA ALA A 314 -15.21 -15.79 6.61
C ALA A 314 -14.82 -14.35 7.00
N ASN A 315 -13.54 -14.11 7.35
CA ASN A 315 -13.00 -12.80 7.65
C ASN A 315 -11.56 -12.63 7.09
N LYS A 316 -11.15 -11.37 6.85
CA LYS A 316 -9.82 -11.02 6.30
C LYS A 316 -8.68 -11.47 7.22
N ALA A 317 -8.88 -11.41 8.53
CA ALA A 317 -7.84 -11.72 9.53
C ALA A 317 -7.41 -13.19 9.45
N MET A 318 -8.36 -14.12 9.33
CA MET A 318 -8.07 -15.55 9.20
C MET A 318 -7.41 -15.87 7.86
N ASN A 319 -7.69 -15.10 6.81
CA ASN A 319 -6.99 -15.26 5.54
C ASN A 319 -5.50 -14.87 5.63
N LEU A 320 -5.22 -13.74 6.26
CA LEU A 320 -3.85 -13.30 6.56
C LEU A 320 -3.14 -14.29 7.48
N ASN A 321 -3.75 -14.65 8.62
CA ASN A 321 -3.15 -15.55 9.61
C ASN A 321 -2.88 -16.94 9.04
N SER A 322 -3.78 -17.49 8.21
CA SER A 322 -3.56 -18.78 7.54
C SER A 322 -2.32 -18.75 6.64
N TYR A 323 -2.10 -17.68 5.88
CA TYR A 323 -0.88 -17.59 5.05
C TYR A 323 0.36 -17.34 5.89
N ILE A 324 0.31 -16.39 6.85
CA ILE A 324 1.43 -16.04 7.72
C ILE A 324 1.90 -17.25 8.53
N GLY A 325 0.96 -18.05 9.07
CA GLY A 325 1.26 -19.27 9.82
C GLY A 325 1.92 -20.37 8.98
N LEU A 326 1.83 -20.31 7.65
CA LEU A 326 2.51 -21.24 6.75
C LEU A 326 3.94 -20.79 6.40
N MET A 327 4.23 -19.49 6.49
CA MET A 327 5.50 -18.91 6.04
C MET A 327 6.72 -19.49 6.79
N GLY A 328 7.77 -19.79 6.03
CA GLY A 328 8.97 -20.49 6.49
C GLY A 328 8.86 -22.02 6.42
N GLY A 329 7.68 -22.58 6.13
CA GLY A 329 7.46 -24.02 6.09
C GLY A 329 7.42 -24.62 4.68
N THR A 330 7.75 -25.90 4.62
CA THR A 330 7.56 -26.79 3.47
C THR A 330 6.56 -27.87 3.87
N TYR A 331 5.56 -28.15 3.02
CA TYR A 331 4.40 -28.98 3.37
C TYR A 331 4.15 -30.06 2.32
N LEU A 332 3.69 -31.22 2.80
CA LEU A 332 3.06 -32.24 1.96
C LEU A 332 1.56 -31.98 1.88
N GLN A 333 1.00 -32.18 0.70
CA GLN A 333 -0.44 -32.15 0.46
C GLN A 333 -0.99 -33.57 0.56
N ARG A 334 -1.95 -33.79 1.45
CA ARG A 334 -2.62 -35.09 1.58
C ARG A 334 -4.13 -34.96 1.54
N GLU A 335 -4.75 -35.79 0.72
CA GLU A 335 -6.20 -35.93 0.72
C GLU A 335 -6.65 -36.72 1.95
N THR A 336 -7.68 -36.21 2.61
CA THR A 336 -8.37 -36.85 3.74
C THR A 336 -9.88 -36.87 3.48
N PRO A 337 -10.69 -37.63 4.24
CA PRO A 337 -12.15 -37.57 4.12
C PRO A 337 -12.73 -36.17 4.30
N ASP A 338 -12.07 -35.31 5.08
CA ASP A 338 -12.50 -33.92 5.35
C ASP A 338 -11.95 -32.92 4.31
N GLY A 339 -11.07 -33.37 3.41
CA GLY A 339 -10.47 -32.59 2.33
C GLY A 339 -8.94 -32.59 2.34
N LEU A 340 -8.36 -31.77 1.47
CA LEU A 340 -6.91 -31.62 1.33
C LEU A 340 -6.31 -30.97 2.59
N ILE A 341 -5.24 -31.51 3.15
CA ILE A 341 -4.54 -30.92 4.30
C ILE A 341 -3.08 -30.63 3.96
N LEU A 342 -2.50 -29.67 4.70
CA LEU A 342 -1.07 -29.35 4.67
C LEU A 342 -0.38 -29.94 5.90
N ILE A 343 0.59 -30.82 5.69
CA ILE A 343 1.39 -31.43 6.76
C ILE A 343 2.80 -30.88 6.69
N LEU A 344 3.24 -30.22 7.77
CA LEU A 344 4.60 -29.68 7.86
C LEU A 344 5.63 -30.81 7.74
N VAL A 345 6.59 -30.60 6.87
CA VAL A 345 7.69 -31.54 6.62
C VAL A 345 8.88 -31.18 7.51
N ALA A 346 9.59 -32.20 8.01
CA ALA A 346 10.82 -31.99 8.77
C ALA A 346 11.88 -31.28 7.91
N GLU A 347 12.74 -30.49 8.55
CA GLU A 347 13.76 -29.70 7.86
C GLU A 347 14.65 -30.58 6.96
N GLY A 348 14.91 -30.11 5.73
CA GLY A 348 15.74 -30.81 4.74
C GLY A 348 15.03 -31.93 3.94
N GLN A 349 13.79 -32.28 4.28
CA GLN A 349 12.98 -33.21 3.48
C GLN A 349 12.22 -32.46 2.37
N LYS A 350 11.94 -33.17 1.27
CA LYS A 350 11.16 -32.62 0.15
C LYS A 350 9.66 -32.62 0.50
N GLY A 351 8.99 -31.50 0.27
CA GLY A 351 7.53 -31.40 0.27
C GLY A 351 6.97 -31.00 -1.09
N ASP A 352 5.64 -30.89 -1.15
CA ASP A 352 4.91 -30.58 -2.38
C ASP A 352 4.78 -29.06 -2.61
N VAL A 353 4.71 -28.28 -1.53
CA VAL A 353 4.60 -26.81 -1.57
C VAL A 353 5.49 -26.17 -0.50
N THR A 354 6.10 -25.03 -0.84
CA THR A 354 6.93 -24.24 0.08
C THR A 354 6.36 -22.84 0.18
N PHE A 355 6.30 -22.29 1.39
CA PHE A 355 5.89 -20.91 1.65
C PHE A 355 7.11 -20.14 2.15
N PRO A 356 7.83 -19.40 1.29
CA PRO A 356 9.07 -18.74 1.70
C PRO A 356 8.85 -17.71 2.80
N ASP A 357 9.78 -17.63 3.74
CA ASP A 357 9.72 -16.61 4.78
C ASP A 357 10.11 -15.21 4.26
N SER A 358 9.75 -14.18 5.02
CA SER A 358 10.23 -12.81 4.78
C SER A 358 10.41 -11.98 6.05
N ALA A 359 11.37 -11.06 6.01
CA ALA A 359 11.65 -10.17 7.14
C ALA A 359 10.52 -9.15 7.38
N PHE A 360 9.85 -8.74 6.30
CA PHE A 360 8.76 -7.77 6.31
C PHE A 360 7.54 -8.27 5.55
N LEU A 361 6.36 -7.90 6.05
CA LEU A 361 5.09 -8.12 5.37
C LEU A 361 4.47 -6.77 5.01
N LEU A 362 3.86 -6.66 3.84
CA LEU A 362 2.97 -5.56 3.50
C LEU A 362 1.55 -6.11 3.37
N THR A 363 0.64 -5.70 4.25
CA THR A 363 -0.79 -5.99 4.06
C THR A 363 -1.41 -4.90 3.19
N LEU A 364 -2.09 -5.24 2.10
CA LEU A 364 -2.62 -4.31 1.11
C LEU A 364 -4.05 -4.69 0.75
N ASP A 365 -5.01 -3.77 0.84
CA ASP A 365 -6.39 -4.07 0.42
C ASP A 365 -6.47 -4.30 -1.10
N ALA A 366 -7.41 -5.14 -1.54
CA ALA A 366 -7.58 -5.55 -2.93
C ALA A 366 -7.90 -4.40 -3.91
N ASP A 367 -8.28 -3.23 -3.41
CA ASP A 367 -8.61 -2.01 -4.16
C ASP A 367 -7.61 -0.86 -3.92
N SER A 368 -6.49 -1.13 -3.23
CA SER A 368 -5.47 -0.13 -2.92
C SER A 368 -4.33 -0.16 -3.95
N ILE A 369 -4.05 1.00 -4.56
CA ILE A 369 -2.99 1.15 -5.55
C ILE A 369 -1.77 1.80 -4.91
N LEU A 370 -0.61 1.15 -5.02
CA LEU A 370 0.65 1.66 -4.48
C LEU A 370 1.33 2.64 -5.45
N LEU A 371 1.81 3.75 -4.90
CA LEU A 371 2.73 4.64 -5.61
C LEU A 371 4.17 4.11 -5.53
N ARG A 372 5.02 4.60 -6.43
CA ARG A 372 6.44 4.24 -6.53
C ARG A 372 7.19 4.50 -5.21
N GLU A 373 8.22 3.70 -4.96
CA GLU A 373 9.09 3.77 -3.78
C GLU A 373 8.41 3.48 -2.43
N TYR A 374 7.15 3.03 -2.42
CA TYR A 374 6.39 2.79 -1.20
C TYR A 374 7.12 1.76 -0.30
N CYS A 375 7.42 0.59 -0.85
CA CYS A 375 8.09 -0.48 -0.10
C CYS A 375 9.50 -0.07 0.37
N LEU A 376 10.33 0.50 -0.52
CA LEU A 376 11.69 0.95 -0.19
C LEU A 376 11.70 1.91 0.98
N ARG A 377 10.83 2.92 0.96
CA ARG A 377 10.82 3.99 1.96
C ARG A 377 10.38 3.48 3.33
N LEU A 378 9.36 2.62 3.38
CA LEU A 378 8.84 2.10 4.63
C LEU A 378 9.78 1.06 5.25
N VAL A 379 10.37 0.19 4.44
CA VAL A 379 11.40 -0.75 4.93
C VAL A 379 12.64 0.00 5.38
N TYR A 380 13.13 0.99 4.62
CA TYR A 380 14.24 1.84 5.05
C TYR A 380 13.94 2.50 6.40
N PHE A 381 12.75 3.09 6.55
CA PHE A 381 12.34 3.71 7.82
C PHE A 381 12.40 2.71 8.97
N LEU A 382 11.85 1.51 8.79
CA LEU A 382 11.92 0.46 9.82
C LEU A 382 13.37 0.06 10.08
N GLN A 383 14.23 -0.06 9.08
CA GLN A 383 15.61 -0.50 9.29
C GLN A 383 16.52 0.54 9.95
N GLN A 384 16.06 1.78 10.17
CA GLN A 384 16.85 2.75 10.92
C GLN A 384 17.04 2.31 12.37
N PRO A 385 18.24 2.50 12.97
CA PRO A 385 18.52 2.09 14.35
C PRO A 385 17.50 2.64 15.36
N ASP A 386 17.13 3.92 15.22
CA ASP A 386 16.15 4.58 16.10
C ASP A 386 14.74 3.96 16.01
N ASN A 387 14.45 3.26 14.91
CA ASN A 387 13.18 2.59 14.66
C ASN A 387 13.25 1.07 14.87
N ALA A 388 14.30 0.56 15.55
CA ALA A 388 14.46 -0.87 15.82
C ALA A 388 13.24 -1.46 16.55
N ARG A 389 12.59 -0.70 17.44
CA ARG A 389 11.40 -1.12 18.19
C ARG A 389 10.07 -0.82 17.51
N VAL A 390 10.07 -0.21 16.32
CA VAL A 390 8.84 0.00 15.56
C VAL A 390 8.45 -1.32 14.91
N ALA A 391 7.29 -1.85 15.30
CA ALA A 391 6.74 -3.09 14.75
C ALA A 391 6.05 -2.88 13.39
N VAL A 392 5.27 -1.79 13.29
CA VAL A 392 4.42 -1.50 12.13
C VAL A 392 4.62 -0.05 11.67
N THR A 393 4.75 0.15 10.36
CA THR A 393 4.67 1.47 9.74
C THR A 393 3.37 1.55 8.92
N GLN A 394 2.37 2.20 9.50
CA GLN A 394 1.08 2.47 8.85
C GLN A 394 1.20 3.67 7.92
N THR A 395 0.72 3.54 6.69
CA THR A 395 0.45 4.70 5.83
C THR A 395 -1.04 5.02 5.82
N PRO A 396 -1.43 6.31 5.89
CA PRO A 396 -2.82 6.67 5.66
C PRO A 396 -3.24 6.32 4.24
N TYR A 397 -4.48 5.86 4.09
CA TYR A 397 -5.12 5.69 2.80
C TYR A 397 -5.78 7.01 2.38
N SER A 398 -5.93 7.20 1.07
CA SER A 398 -6.55 8.39 0.49
C SER A 398 -7.46 7.95 -0.64
N SER A 399 -8.59 8.62 -0.79
CA SER A 399 -9.53 8.31 -1.85
C SER A 399 -9.01 8.72 -3.21
N PHE A 400 -9.34 7.94 -4.23
CA PHE A 400 -9.10 8.33 -5.62
C PHE A 400 -9.92 9.58 -5.96
N ARG A 401 -9.26 10.54 -6.62
CA ARG A 401 -9.83 11.84 -6.96
C ARG A 401 -10.59 11.75 -8.27
N GLY A 402 -11.68 12.50 -8.39
CA GLY A 402 -12.46 12.57 -9.63
C GLY A 402 -13.75 11.76 -9.60
N ALA A 403 -14.24 11.46 -8.39
CA ALA A 403 -15.50 10.77 -8.12
C ALA A 403 -16.65 11.27 -9.01
N GLY A 404 -17.29 10.34 -9.73
CA GLY A 404 -18.34 10.63 -10.70
C GLY A 404 -19.71 10.95 -10.06
N THR A 405 -19.87 10.61 -8.78
CA THR A 405 -21.12 10.81 -8.02
C THR A 405 -20.89 11.56 -6.70
N ARG A 406 -21.96 12.17 -6.18
CA ARG A 406 -21.93 12.85 -4.87
C ARG A 406 -21.65 11.89 -3.71
N ILE A 407 -22.25 10.69 -3.76
CA ILE A 407 -22.11 9.68 -2.70
C ILE A 407 -20.67 9.20 -2.64
N GLU A 408 -20.09 8.88 -3.79
CA GLU A 408 -18.69 8.47 -3.90
C GLU A 408 -17.74 9.57 -3.41
N ARG A 409 -17.98 10.84 -3.79
CA ARG A 409 -17.18 11.96 -3.29
C ARG A 409 -17.27 12.12 -1.77
N LEU A 410 -18.46 11.96 -1.18
CA LEU A 410 -18.67 12.05 0.26
C LEU A 410 -18.01 10.88 1.00
N ALA A 411 -18.13 9.66 0.47
CA ALA A 411 -17.43 8.49 0.98
C ALA A 411 -15.91 8.69 0.93
N GLY A 412 -15.38 9.21 -0.18
CA GLY A 412 -13.97 9.57 -0.31
C GLY A 412 -13.52 10.62 0.72
N ALA A 413 -14.34 11.64 1.00
CA ALA A 413 -14.03 12.63 2.03
C ALA A 413 -13.95 12.03 3.44
N THR A 414 -14.79 11.03 3.76
CA THR A 414 -14.70 10.31 5.05
C THR A 414 -13.47 9.43 5.16
N THR A 415 -12.91 8.99 4.03
CA THR A 415 -11.60 8.34 3.97
C THR A 415 -10.47 9.35 4.15
N ASP A 416 -10.51 10.47 3.42
CA ASP A 416 -9.45 11.48 3.42
C ASP A 416 -9.24 12.14 4.79
N ILE A 417 -10.26 12.19 5.67
CA ILE A 417 -10.07 12.70 7.04
C ILE A 417 -9.08 11.85 7.84
N GLN A 418 -9.03 10.54 7.59
CA GLN A 418 -8.11 9.61 8.26
C GLN A 418 -6.66 9.96 7.94
N HIS A 419 -6.39 10.53 6.76
CA HIS A 419 -5.07 11.02 6.41
C HIS A 419 -4.54 12.01 7.44
N ILE A 420 -5.32 13.03 7.79
CA ILE A 420 -4.93 14.04 8.78
C ILE A 420 -4.88 13.42 10.18
N LEU A 421 -5.85 12.58 10.53
CA LEU A 421 -5.92 11.95 11.85
C LEU A 421 -4.71 11.06 12.12
N HIS A 422 -4.35 10.17 11.20
CA HIS A 422 -3.17 9.30 11.33
C HIS A 422 -1.88 10.08 11.44
N GLN A 423 -1.74 11.14 10.65
CA GLN A 423 -0.58 12.02 10.74
C GLN A 423 -0.49 12.65 12.14
N GLY A 424 -1.61 13.14 12.66
CA GLY A 424 -1.74 13.65 14.02
C GLY A 424 -1.40 12.63 15.09
N MET A 425 -1.98 11.43 15.00
CA MET A 425 -1.76 10.35 15.97
C MET A 425 -0.28 9.96 16.04
N SER A 426 0.46 9.90 14.92
CA SER A 426 1.88 9.53 15.03
C SER A 426 2.74 10.65 15.63
N HIS A 427 2.28 11.92 15.60
CA HIS A 427 2.97 12.97 16.36
C HIS A 427 2.95 12.69 17.87
N TYR A 428 1.86 12.11 18.35
CA TYR A 428 1.63 11.79 19.77
C TYR A 428 1.96 10.33 20.12
N GLY A 429 2.57 9.56 19.21
CA GLY A 429 2.87 8.14 19.45
C GLY A 429 1.64 7.24 19.58
N ALA A 430 0.48 7.66 19.05
CA ALA A 430 -0.80 6.99 19.19
C ALA A 430 -1.28 6.30 17.88
N THR A 431 -0.40 6.13 16.89
CA THR A 431 -0.76 5.43 15.65
C THR A 431 -0.82 3.93 15.89
N PHE A 432 -1.87 3.31 15.38
CA PHE A 432 -2.07 1.87 15.36
C PHE A 432 -2.29 1.38 13.93
N TRP A 433 -2.15 0.06 13.74
CA TRP A 433 -2.42 -0.61 12.48
C TRP A 433 -3.94 -0.71 12.25
N VAL A 434 -4.42 -0.28 11.08
CA VAL A 434 -5.85 -0.26 10.75
C VAL A 434 -6.31 -1.46 9.90
N GLY A 435 -5.46 -2.49 9.78
CA GLY A 435 -5.79 -3.74 9.09
C GLY A 435 -5.28 -3.86 7.65
N ALA A 436 -4.80 -2.76 7.05
CA ALA A 436 -4.21 -2.75 5.70
C ALA A 436 -3.24 -1.56 5.53
N ASN A 437 -2.58 -1.49 4.37
CA ASN A 437 -1.67 -0.42 3.95
C ASN A 437 -0.54 -0.13 4.95
N ALA A 438 0.08 -1.20 5.44
CA ALA A 438 1.14 -1.12 6.44
C ALA A 438 2.25 -2.13 6.18
N VAL A 439 3.50 -1.70 6.37
CA VAL A 439 4.66 -2.58 6.40
C VAL A 439 4.92 -2.99 7.84
N ILE A 440 4.97 -4.30 8.07
CA ILE A 440 5.04 -4.95 9.37
C ILE A 440 6.34 -5.74 9.42
N ARG A 441 7.06 -5.67 10.55
CA ARG A 441 8.14 -6.62 10.82
C ARG A 441 7.54 -7.98 11.14
N LYS A 442 7.90 -9.02 10.38
CA LYS A 442 7.35 -10.36 10.63
C LYS A 442 7.67 -10.85 12.04
N ARG A 443 8.90 -10.62 12.53
CA ARG A 443 9.28 -10.96 13.91
C ARG A 443 8.32 -10.41 14.98
N ALA A 444 7.73 -9.24 14.75
CA ALA A 444 6.83 -8.63 15.74
C ALA A 444 5.44 -9.31 15.75
N LEU A 445 5.05 -9.96 14.65
CA LEU A 445 3.90 -10.84 14.61
C LEU A 445 4.23 -12.18 15.26
N ASP A 446 5.43 -12.71 15.00
CA ASP A 446 5.91 -13.95 15.62
C ASP A 446 5.97 -13.80 17.16
N ASP A 447 6.41 -12.65 17.67
CA ASP A 447 6.48 -12.33 19.11
C ASP A 447 5.11 -12.35 19.82
N ILE A 448 4.01 -12.16 19.09
CA ILE A 448 2.63 -12.13 19.63
C ILE A 448 1.79 -13.31 19.14
N ALA A 449 2.40 -14.29 18.47
CA ALA A 449 1.67 -15.40 17.88
C ALA A 449 1.11 -16.33 18.96
N GLU A 450 -0.17 -16.65 18.85
CA GLU A 450 -0.85 -17.66 19.66
C GLU A 450 -1.42 -18.74 18.72
N THR A 451 -1.34 -20.00 19.14
CA THR A 451 -1.88 -21.14 18.36
C THR A 451 -3.01 -21.78 19.13
N GLU A 452 -4.18 -21.87 18.50
CA GLU A 452 -5.35 -22.56 19.04
C GLU A 452 -5.65 -23.79 18.17
N TRP A 453 -5.86 -24.94 18.82
CA TRP A 453 -6.23 -26.19 18.16
C TRP A 453 -7.73 -26.41 18.32
N VAL A 454 -8.46 -26.37 17.20
CA VAL A 454 -9.91 -26.60 17.17
C VAL A 454 -10.16 -28.03 16.72
N GLY A 455 -10.70 -28.87 17.61
CA GLY A 455 -11.09 -30.25 17.28
C GLY A 455 -10.12 -31.36 17.67
N GLY A 456 -8.98 -31.04 18.29
CA GLY A 456 -8.02 -32.01 18.84
C GLY A 456 -6.82 -32.28 17.96
#